data_AF-A0A1V9YW01-F1
#
_entry.id   AF-A0A1V9YW01-F1
#
_cell.length_a   1.000
_cell.length_b   1.000
_cell.length_c   1.000
_cell.angle_alpha   90.00
_cell.angle_beta   90.00
_cell.angle_gamma   90.00
#
_symmetry.space_group_name_H-M   'P 1'
#
loop_
_entity.id
_entity.type
_entity.pdbx_description
1 polymer ?
#
loop_
_entity_poly.entity_id
_entity_poly.type
_entity_poly.pdbx_seq_one_letter_code
_entity_poly.pdbx_strand_id
1 'polypeptide(L)'
;MAMAPPRTREILTDFEFNVALLLSVLSYTSREAGMSYSDFKSKAYTDYQGHLSRLGLNTRAHEPFIDFDDEKIRSITTSIGSVVYICITGSSTASDHASNFAMAATNIVVNHADADAPAGYNYGARNLGIANLAQELLRNSMVEKVVLCGHSRGGSIAHVVHYSLLLNATCSRASKDKVTSVAFGSTPFLKSQAPNAEFQDRFLSFYTDTDIVPALFAASTPMLQRLLALHGTKLGLLQLVTGINVEAAVEVTVKHLGMVLPEYLYYGNWVRLYTVERDHLDENTFFDPVEYLHTEKTMPTEYYTGEAFKTRVRAITSLDDVIKEHGVASAYAPYYRGDAVTPKLTNAEQQKSIILSSKVTLAAAQYLGTVGMVKESLAVRLNRAITAAVVTKTFGDDRICEAFVAVAAAVEAYLDTGLALLKPAATNNTEVTAYAKVAQQLEACMQALNDLLKRLGNLKPSEELKGDMEALHTFNESNIG
;
A
#
# COMPACT_ATOMS: atom_id res chain seq x y z
N MET A 1 -35.24 -5.96 -32.73
CA MET A 1 -35.00 -6.64 -31.43
C MET A 1 -34.31 -5.65 -30.53
N ALA A 2 -35.03 -5.09 -29.55
CA ALA A 2 -34.39 -4.30 -28.50
C ALA A 2 -33.56 -5.27 -27.65
N MET A 3 -32.24 -5.07 -27.61
CA MET A 3 -31.38 -5.79 -26.69
C MET A 3 -31.88 -5.53 -25.28
N ALA A 4 -32.17 -6.58 -24.52
CA ALA A 4 -32.40 -6.47 -23.09
C ALA A 4 -31.22 -5.69 -22.48
N PRO A 5 -31.46 -4.72 -21.59
CA PRO A 5 -30.39 -4.03 -20.91
C PRO A 5 -29.49 -5.07 -20.24
N PRO A 6 -28.15 -4.93 -20.32
CA PRO A 6 -27.26 -5.87 -19.65
C PRO A 6 -27.64 -5.90 -18.18
N ARG A 7 -27.91 -7.09 -17.64
CA ARG A 7 -28.13 -7.29 -16.20
C ARG A 7 -26.99 -6.55 -15.49
N THR A 8 -27.31 -5.52 -14.71
CA THR A 8 -26.35 -4.83 -13.87
C THR A 8 -25.75 -5.87 -12.94
N ARG A 9 -24.54 -6.32 -13.26
CA ARG A 9 -23.80 -7.29 -12.47
C ARG A 9 -23.62 -6.71 -11.07
N GLU A 10 -23.76 -7.56 -10.07
CA GLU A 10 -23.60 -7.19 -8.67
C GLU A 10 -22.25 -6.49 -8.43
N ILE A 11 -22.28 -5.38 -7.67
CA ILE A 11 -21.10 -4.53 -7.41
C ILE A 11 -20.05 -5.28 -6.60
N LEU A 12 -20.45 -6.17 -5.69
CA LEU A 12 -19.56 -7.07 -4.97
C LEU A 12 -20.37 -8.28 -4.51
N THR A 13 -19.99 -9.48 -4.93
CA THR A 13 -20.61 -10.72 -4.45
C THR A 13 -20.04 -11.11 -3.08
N ASP A 14 -20.72 -11.99 -2.35
CA ASP A 14 -20.22 -12.53 -1.07
C ASP A 14 -18.86 -13.21 -1.22
N PHE A 15 -18.66 -13.90 -2.34
CA PHE A 15 -17.39 -14.54 -2.66
C PHE A 15 -16.28 -13.51 -2.90
N GLU A 16 -16.55 -12.47 -3.68
CA GLU A 16 -15.59 -11.39 -3.92
C GLU A 16 -15.25 -10.62 -2.64
N PHE A 17 -16.23 -10.42 -1.75
CA PHE A 17 -16.03 -9.88 -0.40
C PHE A 17 -15.06 -10.75 0.41
N ASN A 18 -15.30 -12.07 0.46
CA ASN A 18 -14.46 -13.01 1.19
C ASN A 18 -13.02 -13.04 0.63
N VAL A 19 -12.84 -12.98 -0.69
CA VAL A 19 -11.51 -12.87 -1.32
C VAL A 19 -10.83 -11.56 -0.91
N ALA A 20 -11.51 -10.43 -1.01
CA ALA A 20 -10.94 -9.12 -0.64
C ALA A 20 -10.51 -9.08 0.83
N LEU A 21 -11.31 -9.65 1.73
CA LEU A 21 -11.01 -9.76 3.15
C LEU A 21 -9.79 -10.67 3.41
N LEU A 22 -9.73 -11.86 2.78
CA LEU A 22 -8.61 -12.78 2.94
C LEU A 22 -7.29 -12.21 2.41
N LEU A 23 -7.32 -11.53 1.26
CA LEU A 23 -6.15 -10.83 0.75
C LEU A 23 -5.71 -9.71 1.69
N SER A 24 -6.66 -8.98 2.27
CA SER A 24 -6.37 -7.93 3.25
C SER A 24 -5.71 -8.52 4.51
N VAL A 25 -6.16 -9.68 5.00
CA VAL A 25 -5.52 -10.40 6.11
C VAL A 25 -4.10 -10.84 5.73
N LEU A 26 -3.95 -11.52 4.59
CA LEU A 26 -2.67 -12.01 4.10
C LEU A 26 -1.64 -10.89 3.89
N SER A 27 -2.09 -9.70 3.47
CA SER A 27 -1.21 -8.55 3.21
C SER A 27 -0.39 -8.11 4.42
N TYR A 28 -0.83 -8.45 5.64
CA TYR A 28 -0.11 -8.17 6.88
C TYR A 28 0.93 -9.24 7.26
N THR A 29 1.11 -10.28 6.45
CA THR A 29 2.22 -11.23 6.67
C THR A 29 3.56 -10.50 6.57
N SER A 30 4.33 -10.54 7.65
CA SER A 30 5.65 -9.93 7.77
C SER A 30 6.73 -10.98 8.01
N ARG A 31 7.98 -10.61 7.75
CA ARG A 31 9.14 -11.45 8.05
C ARG A 31 9.34 -11.53 9.56
N GLU A 32 9.38 -12.75 10.09
CA GLU A 32 9.64 -12.99 11.50
C GLU A 32 11.15 -12.88 11.83
N ALA A 33 11.47 -12.61 13.09
CA ALA A 33 12.85 -12.55 13.55
C ALA A 33 13.56 -13.89 13.31
N GLY A 34 14.72 -13.86 12.65
CA GLY A 34 15.49 -15.06 12.29
C GLY A 34 15.05 -15.75 10.99
N MET A 35 13.95 -15.33 10.37
CA MET A 35 13.49 -15.87 9.08
C MET A 35 14.29 -15.28 7.91
N SER A 36 14.73 -16.14 6.98
CA SER A 36 15.35 -15.67 5.75
C SER A 36 14.33 -14.97 4.85
N TYR A 37 14.78 -14.06 3.99
CA TYR A 37 13.88 -13.38 3.05
C TYR A 37 13.23 -14.36 2.06
N SER A 38 13.91 -15.43 1.68
CA SER A 38 13.36 -16.49 0.81
C SER A 38 12.27 -17.30 1.52
N ASP A 39 12.46 -17.61 2.80
CA ASP A 39 11.45 -18.34 3.60
C ASP A 39 10.21 -17.48 3.81
N PHE A 40 10.39 -16.18 4.06
CA PHE A 40 9.28 -15.23 4.15
C PHE A 40 8.43 -15.20 2.88
N LYS A 41 9.07 -15.09 1.70
CA LYS A 41 8.33 -15.17 0.43
C LYS A 41 7.60 -16.49 0.29
N SER A 42 8.29 -17.60 0.56
CA SER A 42 7.71 -18.94 0.47
C SER A 42 6.52 -19.12 1.41
N LYS A 43 6.60 -18.57 2.62
CA LYS A 43 5.49 -18.52 3.59
C LYS A 43 4.31 -17.73 3.04
N ALA A 44 4.53 -16.53 2.51
CA ALA A 44 3.47 -15.70 1.93
C ALA A 44 2.72 -16.41 0.79
N TYR A 45 3.45 -17.11 -0.10
CA TYR A 45 2.83 -17.93 -1.16
C TYR A 45 2.07 -19.14 -0.59
N THR A 46 2.60 -19.80 0.43
CA THR A 46 1.94 -20.94 1.08
C THR A 46 0.65 -20.52 1.78
N ASP A 47 0.67 -19.41 2.51
CA ASP A 47 -0.49 -18.84 3.20
C ASP A 47 -1.57 -18.43 2.18
N TYR A 48 -1.15 -17.80 1.08
CA TYR A 48 -2.05 -17.48 -0.03
C TYR A 48 -2.76 -18.73 -0.58
N GLN A 49 -2.02 -19.80 -0.86
CA GLN A 49 -2.61 -21.05 -1.36
C GLN A 49 -3.58 -21.65 -0.33
N GLY A 50 -3.21 -21.62 0.96
CA GLY A 50 -4.08 -22.05 2.05
C GLY A 50 -5.40 -21.26 2.11
N HIS A 51 -5.35 -19.94 1.93
CA HIS A 51 -6.54 -19.10 1.87
C HIS A 51 -7.44 -19.41 0.66
N LEU A 52 -6.87 -19.62 -0.53
CA LEU A 52 -7.65 -20.03 -1.70
C LEU A 52 -8.30 -21.41 -1.53
N SER A 53 -7.61 -22.35 -0.89
CA SER A 53 -8.20 -23.67 -0.59
C SER A 53 -9.40 -23.56 0.37
N ARG A 54 -9.35 -22.66 1.36
CA ARG A 54 -10.51 -22.39 2.25
C ARG A 54 -11.71 -21.80 1.51
N LEU A 55 -11.47 -21.07 0.41
CA LEU A 55 -12.49 -20.58 -0.52
C LEU A 55 -13.02 -21.66 -1.48
N GLY A 56 -12.53 -22.90 -1.40
CA GLY A 56 -12.91 -23.98 -2.31
C GLY A 56 -12.30 -23.87 -3.71
N LEU A 57 -11.24 -23.06 -3.88
CA LEU A 57 -10.57 -22.88 -5.18
C LEU A 57 -9.39 -23.85 -5.38
N ASN A 58 -9.17 -24.23 -6.64
CA ASN A 58 -7.98 -24.98 -7.04
C ASN A 58 -6.76 -24.04 -7.15
N THR A 59 -5.76 -24.24 -6.30
CA THR A 59 -4.62 -23.33 -6.12
C THR A 59 -3.69 -23.22 -7.34
N ARG A 60 -3.68 -24.22 -8.24
CA ARG A 60 -2.76 -24.24 -9.40
C ARG A 60 -3.13 -23.24 -10.50
N ALA A 61 -4.35 -22.70 -10.52
CA ALA A 61 -4.85 -21.83 -11.58
C ALA A 61 -4.78 -20.33 -11.25
N HIS A 62 -4.29 -19.98 -10.05
CA HIS A 62 -4.43 -18.64 -9.48
C HIS A 62 -3.13 -18.19 -8.80
N GLU A 63 -2.02 -18.19 -9.53
CA GLU A 63 -0.75 -17.73 -8.99
C GLU A 63 -0.76 -16.21 -8.83
N PRO A 64 -0.50 -15.67 -7.61
CA PRO A 64 -0.50 -14.24 -7.37
C PRO A 64 0.84 -13.62 -7.77
N PHE A 65 0.82 -12.34 -8.14
CA PHE A 65 2.00 -11.49 -8.03
C PHE A 65 2.00 -10.83 -6.66
N ILE A 66 2.98 -11.16 -5.82
CA ILE A 66 3.16 -10.54 -4.50
C ILE A 66 4.37 -9.61 -4.55
N ASP A 67 4.13 -8.32 -4.31
CA ASP A 67 5.17 -7.30 -4.20
C ASP A 67 5.61 -7.15 -2.75
N PHE A 68 6.92 -7.14 -2.51
CA PHE A 68 7.51 -7.17 -1.17
C PHE A 68 8.37 -5.92 -0.91
N ASP A 69 8.34 -5.40 0.31
CA ASP A 69 9.22 -4.32 0.81
C ASP A 69 9.99 -4.84 2.03
N ASP A 70 11.20 -5.36 1.80
CA ASP A 70 12.09 -5.95 2.82
C ASP A 70 11.40 -6.96 3.76
N GLU A 71 10.69 -6.49 4.78
CA GLU A 71 10.08 -7.29 5.84
C GLU A 71 8.56 -7.44 5.74
N LYS A 72 7.93 -6.91 4.69
CA LYS A 72 6.47 -6.94 4.52
C LYS A 72 6.03 -7.14 3.07
N ILE A 73 4.76 -7.45 2.90
CA ILE A 73 4.07 -7.37 1.60
C ILE A 73 3.63 -5.91 1.39
N ARG A 74 3.80 -5.37 0.18
CA ARG A 74 3.29 -4.05 -0.24
C ARG A 74 1.94 -4.15 -0.90
N SER A 75 1.81 -5.12 -1.80
CA SER A 75 0.60 -5.38 -2.55
C SER A 75 0.54 -6.82 -3.03
N ILE A 76 -0.68 -7.29 -3.27
CA ILE A 76 -0.96 -8.61 -3.84
C ILE A 76 -1.87 -8.39 -5.04
N THR A 77 -1.45 -8.85 -6.22
CA THR A 77 -2.25 -8.81 -7.43
C THR A 77 -2.56 -10.24 -7.86
N THR A 78 -3.83 -10.59 -8.03
CA THR A 78 -4.23 -11.94 -8.44
C THR A 78 -5.52 -11.93 -9.26
N SER A 79 -5.83 -13.03 -9.96
CA SER A 79 -7.09 -13.21 -10.66
C SER A 79 -7.78 -14.53 -10.30
N ILE A 80 -9.09 -14.46 -10.11
CA ILE A 80 -9.96 -15.62 -9.93
C ILE A 80 -11.03 -15.56 -11.02
N GLY A 81 -10.93 -16.47 -12.00
CA GLY A 81 -11.75 -16.39 -13.21
C GLY A 81 -11.42 -15.15 -14.01
N SER A 82 -12.41 -14.28 -14.23
CA SER A 82 -12.31 -13.02 -14.96
C SER A 82 -12.22 -11.78 -14.06
N VAL A 83 -12.18 -11.97 -12.74
CA VAL A 83 -12.08 -10.91 -11.73
C VAL A 83 -10.65 -10.80 -11.26
N VAL A 84 -10.08 -9.60 -11.35
CA VAL A 84 -8.73 -9.29 -10.87
C VAL A 84 -8.84 -8.56 -9.54
N TYR A 85 -8.03 -8.94 -8.58
CA TYR A 85 -7.93 -8.32 -7.26
C TYR A 85 -6.57 -7.65 -7.12
N ILE A 86 -6.55 -6.41 -6.63
CA ILE A 86 -5.34 -5.69 -6.28
C ILE A 86 -5.47 -5.26 -4.83
N CYS A 87 -4.85 -6.03 -3.93
CA CYS A 87 -4.84 -5.75 -2.51
C CYS A 87 -3.63 -4.88 -2.15
N ILE A 88 -3.86 -3.81 -1.41
CA ILE A 88 -2.86 -2.87 -0.95
C ILE A 88 -2.69 -3.04 0.56
N THR A 89 -1.46 -3.30 1.00
CA THR A 89 -1.17 -3.45 2.42
C THR A 89 -1.34 -2.11 3.14
N GLY A 90 -1.93 -2.15 4.33
CA GLY A 90 -2.03 -1.00 5.21
C GLY A 90 -0.71 -0.66 5.91
N SER A 91 -0.79 0.09 7.00
CA SER A 91 0.41 0.46 7.76
C SER A 91 0.97 -0.74 8.52
N SER A 92 2.23 -1.06 8.27
CA SER A 92 2.95 -2.10 9.01
C SER A 92 4.36 -1.68 9.45
N THR A 93 4.77 -0.45 9.17
CA THR A 93 6.02 0.15 9.65
C THR A 93 5.77 1.49 10.32
N ALA A 94 6.65 1.89 11.25
CA ALA A 94 6.58 3.21 11.90
C ALA A 94 6.54 4.37 10.88
N SER A 95 7.23 4.23 9.74
CA SER A 95 7.18 5.19 8.63
C SER A 95 5.80 5.24 7.96
N ASP A 96 5.16 4.09 7.72
CA ASP A 96 3.80 4.05 7.19
C ASP A 96 2.82 4.72 8.16
N HIS A 97 2.95 4.46 9.45
CA HIS A 97 2.13 5.09 10.48
C HIS A 97 2.38 6.61 10.48
N ALA A 98 3.64 7.07 10.51
CA ALA A 98 3.99 8.49 10.41
C ALA A 98 3.57 9.17 9.09
N SER A 99 3.15 8.43 8.06
CA SER A 99 2.58 9.00 6.83
C SER A 99 1.05 9.09 6.85
N ASN A 100 0.38 8.53 7.87
CA ASN A 100 -1.08 8.51 8.01
C ASN A 100 -1.69 9.84 8.45
N PHE A 101 -0.89 10.89 8.58
CA PHE A 101 -1.41 12.21 8.89
C PHE A 101 -2.23 12.74 7.71
N ALA A 102 -3.50 13.00 7.96
CA ALA A 102 -4.35 13.79 7.08
C ALA A 102 -4.12 15.31 7.22
N MET A 103 -2.98 15.71 7.81
CA MET A 103 -2.59 17.11 8.06
C MET A 103 -2.36 17.92 6.78
N ALA A 104 -2.07 17.23 5.66
CA ALA A 104 -1.97 17.82 4.35
C ALA A 104 -2.84 17.04 3.37
N ALA A 105 -3.68 17.76 2.64
CA ALA A 105 -4.43 17.27 1.49
C ALA A 105 -3.66 17.63 0.22
N THR A 106 -3.63 16.73 -0.75
CA THR A 106 -3.12 17.01 -2.10
C THR A 106 -4.14 16.56 -3.14
N ASN A 107 -4.13 17.18 -4.32
CA ASN A 107 -5.02 16.78 -5.40
C ASN A 107 -4.76 15.32 -5.76
N ILE A 108 -5.81 14.50 -5.85
CA ILE A 108 -5.75 13.11 -6.30
C ILE A 108 -5.16 13.07 -7.72
N VAL A 109 -5.61 13.96 -8.61
CA VAL A 109 -5.06 14.18 -9.96
C VAL A 109 -4.55 15.62 -10.07
N VAL A 110 -3.31 15.80 -10.56
CA VAL A 110 -2.55 17.08 -10.52
C VAL A 110 -3.30 18.29 -11.10
N ASN A 111 -4.28 18.08 -11.99
CA ASN A 111 -5.06 19.15 -12.63
C ASN A 111 -6.56 19.14 -12.28
N HIS A 112 -7.00 18.39 -11.26
CA HIS A 112 -8.38 18.36 -10.82
C HIS A 112 -8.51 19.05 -9.45
N ALA A 113 -8.93 20.32 -9.46
CA ALA A 113 -8.88 21.20 -8.29
C ALA A 113 -9.90 20.88 -7.18
N ASP A 114 -10.89 20.02 -7.45
CA ASP A 114 -11.96 19.69 -6.50
C ASP A 114 -11.98 18.20 -6.12
N ALA A 115 -10.80 17.62 -5.89
CA ALA A 115 -10.68 16.23 -5.45
C ALA A 115 -9.34 16.00 -4.75
N ASP A 116 -9.34 16.17 -3.43
CA ASP A 116 -8.18 16.01 -2.56
C ASP A 116 -8.27 14.73 -1.74
N ALA A 117 -7.10 14.21 -1.37
CA ALA A 117 -6.94 13.14 -0.39
C ALA A 117 -5.75 13.41 0.53
N PRO A 118 -5.67 12.74 1.69
CA PRO A 118 -4.48 12.81 2.54
C PRO A 118 -3.21 12.55 1.73
N ALA A 119 -2.20 13.40 1.89
CA ALA A 119 -0.99 13.36 1.08
C ALA A 119 -0.32 11.98 1.12
N GLY A 120 -0.26 11.35 2.30
CA GLY A 120 0.28 9.99 2.46
C GLY A 120 -0.47 8.92 1.65
N TYR A 121 -1.78 9.07 1.46
CA TYR A 121 -2.57 8.13 0.65
C TYR A 121 -2.34 8.37 -0.84
N ASN A 122 -2.26 9.63 -1.27
CA ASN A 122 -1.89 9.97 -2.65
C ASN A 122 -0.48 9.51 -3.02
N TYR A 123 0.49 9.71 -2.11
CA TYR A 123 1.85 9.19 -2.30
C TYR A 123 1.85 7.67 -2.38
N GLY A 124 1.11 6.98 -1.51
CA GLY A 124 0.94 5.53 -1.58
C GLY A 124 0.38 5.07 -2.93
N ALA A 125 -0.71 5.70 -3.38
CA ALA A 125 -1.36 5.39 -4.66
C ALA A 125 -0.41 5.58 -5.86
N ARG A 126 0.36 6.69 -5.87
CA ARG A 126 1.29 7.02 -6.95
C ARG A 126 2.55 6.16 -6.92
N ASN A 127 3.18 6.00 -5.75
CA ASN A 127 4.44 5.28 -5.61
C ASN A 127 4.28 3.77 -5.85
N LEU A 128 3.11 3.22 -5.55
CA LEU A 128 2.81 1.82 -5.87
C LEU A 128 2.45 1.60 -7.35
N GLY A 129 2.12 2.66 -8.11
CA GLY A 129 1.74 2.54 -9.52
C GLY A 129 0.39 1.84 -9.77
N ILE A 130 -0.45 1.67 -8.74
CA ILE A 130 -1.68 0.85 -8.83
C ILE A 130 -2.66 1.38 -9.89
N ALA A 131 -2.78 2.71 -10.02
CA ALA A 131 -3.66 3.29 -11.04
C ALA A 131 -3.23 2.90 -12.46
N ASN A 132 -1.93 2.89 -12.76
CA ASN A 132 -1.40 2.48 -14.06
C ASN A 132 -1.61 0.98 -14.29
N LEU A 133 -1.34 0.16 -13.28
CA LEU A 133 -1.63 -1.28 -13.32
C LEU A 133 -3.11 -1.55 -13.62
N ALA A 134 -4.02 -0.93 -12.88
CA ALA A 134 -5.45 -1.10 -13.07
C ALA A 134 -5.89 -0.67 -14.48
N GLN A 135 -5.37 0.44 -14.99
CA GLN A 135 -5.65 0.89 -16.37
C GLN A 135 -5.22 -0.14 -17.41
N GLU A 136 -4.03 -0.71 -17.26
CA GLU A 136 -3.55 -1.73 -18.20
C GLU A 136 -4.42 -2.99 -18.15
N LEU A 137 -4.78 -3.46 -16.94
CA LEU A 137 -5.66 -4.60 -16.76
C LEU A 137 -7.04 -4.38 -17.39
N LEU A 138 -7.60 -3.17 -17.27
CA LEU A 138 -8.89 -2.81 -17.84
C LEU A 138 -8.92 -2.78 -19.38
N ARG A 139 -7.76 -2.71 -20.04
CA ARG A 139 -7.64 -2.84 -21.52
C ARG A 139 -7.78 -4.28 -21.99
N ASN A 140 -7.57 -5.26 -21.11
CA ASN A 140 -7.68 -6.66 -21.44
C ASN A 140 -9.16 -7.09 -21.46
N SER A 141 -9.64 -7.58 -22.61
CA SER A 141 -11.03 -8.03 -22.79
C SER A 141 -11.42 -9.22 -21.92
N MET A 142 -10.44 -9.97 -21.39
CA MET A 142 -10.67 -11.08 -20.45
C MET A 142 -10.97 -10.59 -19.02
N VAL A 143 -10.66 -9.33 -18.71
CA VAL A 143 -10.94 -8.72 -17.40
C VAL A 143 -12.36 -8.18 -17.42
N GLU A 144 -13.22 -8.82 -16.63
CA GLU A 144 -14.60 -8.39 -16.45
C GLU A 144 -14.72 -7.39 -15.31
N LYS A 145 -13.86 -7.50 -14.29
CA LYS A 145 -13.91 -6.66 -13.09
C LYS A 145 -12.53 -6.54 -12.45
N VAL A 146 -12.25 -5.37 -11.89
CA VAL A 146 -11.08 -5.12 -11.04
C VAL A 146 -11.56 -4.70 -9.66
N VAL A 147 -11.21 -5.48 -8.64
CA VAL A 147 -11.46 -5.19 -7.23
C VAL A 147 -10.18 -4.63 -6.63
N LEU A 148 -10.18 -3.34 -6.33
CA LEU A 148 -9.14 -2.69 -5.54
C LEU A 148 -9.50 -2.88 -4.07
N CYS A 149 -8.62 -3.44 -3.26
CA CYS A 149 -8.94 -3.67 -1.86
C CYS A 149 -7.78 -3.40 -0.91
N GLY A 150 -8.11 -3.31 0.38
CA GLY A 150 -7.13 -3.22 1.44
C GLY A 150 -7.78 -2.93 2.78
N HIS A 151 -6.97 -3.05 3.83
CA HIS A 151 -7.38 -2.75 5.19
C HIS A 151 -6.67 -1.49 5.71
N SER A 152 -7.31 -0.75 6.61
CA SER A 152 -6.78 0.46 7.24
C SER A 152 -6.36 1.47 6.17
N ARG A 153 -5.14 2.00 6.26
CA ARG A 153 -4.49 2.82 5.23
C ARG A 153 -4.58 2.22 3.82
N GLY A 154 -4.41 0.92 3.67
CA GLY A 154 -4.42 0.24 2.37
C GLY A 154 -5.78 0.35 1.69
N GLY A 155 -6.86 0.29 2.47
CA GLY A 155 -8.22 0.54 2.01
C GLY A 155 -8.44 1.98 1.56
N SER A 156 -7.93 2.96 2.31
CA SER A 156 -7.97 4.38 1.91
C SER A 156 -7.18 4.63 0.62
N ILE A 157 -6.02 3.99 0.44
CA ILE A 157 -5.24 4.06 -0.81
C ILE A 157 -6.01 3.42 -1.97
N ALA A 158 -6.67 2.27 -1.77
CA ALA A 158 -7.48 1.63 -2.80
C ALA A 158 -8.60 2.55 -3.30
N HIS A 159 -9.27 3.26 -2.37
CA HIS A 159 -10.27 4.27 -2.71
C HIS A 159 -9.68 5.46 -3.47
N VAL A 160 -8.52 5.99 -3.03
CA VAL A 160 -7.81 7.06 -3.75
C VAL A 160 -7.48 6.63 -5.18
N VAL A 161 -6.96 5.42 -5.36
CA VAL A 161 -6.66 4.86 -6.69
C VAL A 161 -7.94 4.79 -7.53
N HIS A 162 -9.02 4.22 -6.99
CA HIS A 162 -10.28 4.13 -7.73
C HIS A 162 -10.79 5.51 -8.15
N TYR A 163 -10.80 6.48 -7.24
CA TYR A 163 -11.23 7.85 -7.54
C TYR A 163 -10.32 8.49 -8.60
N SER A 164 -9.01 8.25 -8.56
CA SER A 164 -8.09 8.73 -9.59
C SER A 164 -8.42 8.18 -11.00
N LEU A 165 -8.88 6.93 -11.09
CA LEU A 165 -9.33 6.33 -12.35
C LEU A 165 -10.62 6.98 -12.87
N LEU A 166 -11.53 7.38 -11.97
CA LEU A 166 -12.75 8.11 -12.34
C LEU A 166 -12.44 9.49 -12.92
N LEU A 167 -11.46 10.19 -12.34
CA LEU A 167 -11.03 11.51 -12.80
C LEU A 167 -10.17 11.46 -14.06
N ASN A 168 -9.57 10.31 -14.37
CA ASN A 168 -8.70 10.18 -15.52
C ASN A 168 -9.53 10.15 -16.82
N ALA A 169 -9.28 11.13 -17.70
CA ALA A 169 -9.96 11.26 -18.99
C ALA A 169 -9.63 10.15 -19.98
N THR A 170 -8.47 9.46 -19.83
CA THR A 170 -8.10 8.34 -20.70
C THR A 170 -8.82 7.04 -20.34
N CYS A 171 -9.42 6.98 -19.14
CA CYS A 171 -10.22 5.83 -18.72
C CYS A 171 -11.64 5.97 -19.29
N SER A 172 -12.03 5.04 -20.16
CA SER A 172 -13.39 5.04 -20.73
C SER A 172 -14.45 4.80 -19.66
N ARG A 173 -15.69 5.27 -19.88
CA ARG A 173 -16.83 4.98 -19.00
C ARG A 173 -16.99 3.48 -18.74
N ALA A 174 -16.94 2.66 -19.80
CA ALA A 174 -17.05 1.21 -19.70
C ALA A 174 -15.93 0.57 -18.85
N SER A 175 -14.74 1.19 -18.82
CA SER A 175 -13.65 0.77 -17.95
C SER A 175 -13.91 1.14 -16.50
N LYS A 176 -14.46 2.34 -16.23
CA LYS A 176 -14.84 2.79 -14.87
C LYS A 176 -15.90 1.87 -14.25
N ASP A 177 -16.87 1.43 -15.04
CA ASP A 177 -17.91 0.46 -14.64
C ASP A 177 -17.39 -0.93 -14.24
N LYS A 178 -16.12 -1.25 -14.53
CA LYS A 178 -15.51 -2.52 -14.14
C LYS A 178 -14.74 -2.45 -12.82
N VAL A 179 -14.54 -1.26 -12.25
CA VAL A 179 -13.73 -1.10 -11.04
C VAL A 179 -14.65 -1.07 -9.81
N THR A 180 -14.23 -1.74 -8.75
CA THR A 180 -14.88 -1.67 -7.43
C THR A 180 -13.78 -1.53 -6.39
N SER A 181 -13.95 -0.60 -5.46
CA SER A 181 -13.02 -0.41 -4.35
C SER A 181 -13.64 -0.91 -3.06
N VAL A 182 -12.91 -1.75 -2.33
CA VAL A 182 -13.35 -2.45 -1.12
C VAL A 182 -12.36 -2.19 0.00
N ALA A 183 -12.77 -1.46 1.01
CA ALA A 183 -11.93 -1.11 2.14
C ALA A 183 -12.48 -1.68 3.44
N PHE A 184 -11.61 -2.17 4.31
CA PHE A 184 -11.93 -2.61 5.67
C PHE A 184 -11.25 -1.67 6.66
N GLY A 185 -11.98 -1.07 7.59
CA GLY A 185 -11.39 -0.23 8.64
C GLY A 185 -10.67 1.02 8.11
N SER A 186 -11.00 1.49 6.91
CA SER A 186 -10.35 2.66 6.32
C SER A 186 -10.87 3.97 6.89
N THR A 187 -9.99 4.95 6.99
CA THR A 187 -10.37 6.34 7.23
C THR A 187 -11.11 6.93 6.03
N PRO A 188 -11.97 7.96 6.21
CA PRO A 188 -12.40 8.84 5.14
C PRO A 188 -11.21 9.39 4.36
N PHE A 189 -11.30 9.39 3.03
CA PHE A 189 -10.17 9.71 2.15
C PHE A 189 -10.41 10.93 1.25
N LEU A 190 -11.67 11.32 0.99
CA LEU A 190 -12.00 12.30 -0.04
C LEU A 190 -12.36 13.64 0.57
N LYS A 191 -11.78 14.70 0.04
CA LYS A 191 -12.24 16.08 0.22
C LYS A 191 -12.61 16.65 -1.16
N SER A 192 -13.87 17.04 -1.31
CA SER A 192 -14.42 17.56 -2.56
C SER A 192 -15.71 18.33 -2.26
N GLN A 193 -15.96 19.42 -2.98
CA GLN A 193 -17.22 20.16 -2.94
C GLN A 193 -18.26 19.56 -3.89
N ALA A 194 -17.82 18.92 -4.97
CA ALA A 194 -18.65 18.24 -5.95
C ALA A 194 -18.13 16.80 -6.21
N PRO A 195 -18.26 15.88 -5.22
CA PRO A 195 -17.82 14.51 -5.39
C PRO A 195 -18.57 13.80 -6.51
N ASN A 196 -17.92 12.86 -7.18
CA ASN A 196 -18.53 12.11 -8.28
C ASN A 196 -19.71 11.26 -7.77
N ALA A 197 -20.94 11.61 -8.15
CA ALA A 197 -22.12 10.85 -7.73
C ALA A 197 -22.37 9.59 -8.58
N GLU A 198 -21.85 9.54 -9.81
CA GLU A 198 -22.19 8.50 -10.80
C GLU A 198 -21.67 7.11 -10.44
N PHE A 199 -20.49 7.02 -9.82
CA PHE A 199 -19.84 5.75 -9.47
C PHE A 199 -19.65 5.57 -7.96
N GLN A 200 -20.35 6.37 -7.15
CA GLN A 200 -20.23 6.34 -5.69
C GLN A 200 -20.57 4.95 -5.11
N ASP A 201 -21.51 4.23 -5.73
CA ASP A 201 -21.95 2.92 -5.28
C ASP A 201 -20.86 1.83 -5.34
N ARG A 202 -19.80 2.06 -6.12
CA ARG A 202 -18.66 1.15 -6.28
C ARG A 202 -17.53 1.36 -5.27
N PHE A 203 -17.72 2.24 -4.30
CA PHE A 203 -16.83 2.41 -3.15
C PHE A 203 -17.50 1.78 -1.96
N LEU A 204 -16.96 0.66 -1.47
CA LEU A 204 -17.52 -0.10 -0.36
C LEU A 204 -16.53 -0.01 0.80
N SER A 205 -16.92 0.66 1.88
CA SER A 205 -16.16 0.77 3.12
C SER A 205 -16.85 -0.02 4.22
N PHE A 206 -16.21 -1.10 4.67
CA PHE A 206 -16.68 -1.94 5.76
C PHE A 206 -16.07 -1.47 7.07
N TYR A 207 -16.89 -1.33 8.10
CA TYR A 207 -16.46 -0.95 9.45
C TYR A 207 -17.18 -1.78 10.50
N THR A 208 -16.55 -1.96 11.66
CA THR A 208 -17.16 -2.63 12.82
C THR A 208 -17.46 -1.63 13.92
N ASP A 209 -18.23 -2.09 14.91
CA ASP A 209 -18.54 -1.30 16.10
C ASP A 209 -17.34 -1.01 16.99
N THR A 210 -16.31 -1.85 16.90
CA THR A 210 -15.12 -1.77 17.72
C THR A 210 -14.00 -0.98 17.07
N ASP A 211 -13.99 -0.91 15.74
CA ASP A 211 -12.95 -0.21 15.01
C ASP A 211 -13.14 1.31 15.06
N ILE A 212 -12.17 2.00 15.67
CA ILE A 212 -12.13 3.45 15.81
C ILE A 212 -11.57 4.17 14.59
N VAL A 213 -10.82 3.47 13.73
CA VAL A 213 -10.07 4.09 12.63
C VAL A 213 -10.98 4.78 11.62
N PRO A 214 -12.15 4.22 11.23
CA PRO A 214 -13.03 4.91 10.30
C PRO A 214 -13.71 6.15 10.87
N ALA A 215 -13.61 6.38 12.18
CA ALA A 215 -14.04 7.62 12.81
C ALA A 215 -12.99 8.74 12.68
N LEU A 216 -11.73 8.43 12.36
CA LEU A 216 -10.64 9.41 12.28
C LEU A 216 -10.81 10.31 11.03
N PHE A 217 -10.40 11.57 11.11
CA PHE A 217 -10.40 12.56 10.01
C PHE A 217 -11.77 12.97 9.41
N ALA A 218 -12.87 12.40 9.89
CA ALA A 218 -14.20 12.76 9.42
C ALA A 218 -14.65 14.17 9.85
N ALA A 219 -15.30 14.87 8.92
CA ALA A 219 -15.95 16.17 9.11
C ALA A 219 -16.89 16.26 10.32
N SER A 220 -17.71 15.24 10.45
CA SER A 220 -18.84 15.16 11.39
C SER A 220 -18.47 15.05 12.87
N THR A 221 -17.17 15.02 13.20
CA THR A 221 -16.71 14.77 14.57
C THR A 221 -15.61 15.77 14.91
N PRO A 222 -15.84 16.74 15.81
CA PRO A 222 -14.86 17.78 16.09
C PRO A 222 -13.60 17.16 16.67
N MET A 223 -12.57 17.03 15.84
CA MET A 223 -11.29 16.41 16.21
C MET A 223 -10.64 17.14 17.38
N LEU A 224 -10.94 18.44 17.53
CA LEU A 224 -10.52 19.29 18.64
C LEU A 224 -11.20 18.92 19.98
N GLN A 225 -12.50 18.58 19.99
CA GLN A 225 -13.18 18.08 21.20
C GLN A 225 -12.72 16.66 21.55
N ARG A 226 -12.34 15.85 20.56
CA ARG A 226 -11.72 14.54 20.77
C ARG A 226 -10.34 14.68 21.41
N LEU A 227 -9.43 15.49 20.83
CA LEU A 227 -8.09 15.73 21.38
C LEU A 227 -8.12 16.32 22.81
N LEU A 228 -9.09 17.19 23.11
CA LEU A 228 -9.24 17.80 24.44
C LEU A 228 -9.91 16.86 25.48
N ALA A 229 -10.74 15.90 25.06
CA ALA A 229 -11.35 14.90 25.94
C ALA A 229 -10.47 13.63 26.13
N LEU A 230 -9.46 13.45 25.28
CA LEU A 230 -8.46 12.39 25.36
C LEU A 230 -7.36 12.83 26.34
N HIS A 231 -7.53 12.53 27.63
CA HIS A 231 -6.45 12.58 28.63
C HIS A 231 -5.15 11.93 28.09
N GLY A 232 -3.97 12.32 28.61
CA GLY A 232 -2.63 11.94 28.11
C GLY A 232 -2.42 10.46 27.74
N THR A 233 -3.06 9.51 28.42
CA THR A 233 -3.00 8.08 28.09
C THR A 233 -3.63 7.75 26.72
N LYS A 234 -4.66 8.49 26.31
CA LYS A 234 -5.39 8.29 25.05
C LYS A 234 -4.79 9.05 23.86
N LEU A 235 -4.04 10.12 24.13
CA LEU A 235 -3.12 10.72 23.15
C LEU A 235 -1.98 9.75 22.85
N GLY A 236 -1.47 9.04 23.86
CA GLY A 236 -0.56 7.91 23.68
C GLY A 236 -1.14 6.81 22.79
N LEU A 237 -2.41 6.45 22.95
CA LEU A 237 -3.09 5.48 22.07
C LEU A 237 -3.21 5.97 20.63
N LEU A 238 -3.67 7.21 20.42
CA LEU A 238 -3.74 7.80 19.08
C LEU A 238 -2.34 7.82 18.45
N GLN A 239 -1.33 8.30 19.19
CA GLN A 239 0.08 8.28 18.81
C GLN A 239 0.57 6.91 18.36
N LEU A 240 0.09 5.86 19.00
CA LEU A 240 0.52 4.50 18.75
C LEU A 240 -0.18 3.88 17.53
N VAL A 241 -1.48 4.11 17.39
CA VAL A 241 -2.33 3.59 16.30
C VAL A 241 -2.00 4.26 14.98
N THR A 242 -1.78 5.57 15.05
CA THR A 242 -1.46 6.37 13.88
C THR A 242 0.04 6.65 13.75
N GLY A 243 0.89 6.23 14.70
CA GLY A 243 2.34 6.50 14.70
C GLY A 243 2.73 7.97 14.84
N ILE A 244 1.82 8.78 15.39
CA ILE A 244 1.90 10.24 15.45
C ILE A 244 2.55 10.67 16.77
N ASN A 245 3.57 11.52 16.81
CA ASN A 245 3.84 12.26 18.06
C ASN A 245 2.74 13.30 18.26
N VAL A 246 1.68 12.93 19.02
CA VAL A 246 0.46 13.73 19.09
C VAL A 246 0.71 15.03 19.83
N GLU A 247 1.66 15.07 20.77
CA GLU A 247 2.08 16.31 21.43
C GLU A 247 2.67 17.30 20.42
N ALA A 248 3.59 16.85 19.56
CA ALA A 248 4.14 17.69 18.49
C ALA A 248 3.08 18.08 17.44
N ALA A 249 2.18 17.17 17.09
CA ALA A 249 1.09 17.44 16.16
C ALA A 249 0.08 18.43 16.75
N VAL A 250 -0.24 18.35 18.04
CA VAL A 250 -1.12 19.29 18.75
C VAL A 250 -0.46 20.66 18.87
N GLU A 251 0.84 20.75 19.16
CA GLU A 251 1.57 22.03 19.18
C GLU A 251 1.56 22.73 17.81
N VAL A 252 1.77 21.97 16.72
CA VAL A 252 1.67 22.46 15.34
C VAL A 252 0.22 22.77 14.94
N THR A 253 -0.74 21.96 15.36
CA THR A 253 -2.18 22.09 15.05
C THR A 253 -2.80 23.26 15.79
N VAL A 254 -2.47 23.49 17.07
CA VAL A 254 -2.94 24.64 17.84
C VAL A 254 -2.44 25.95 17.22
N LYS A 255 -1.23 25.94 16.66
CA LYS A 255 -0.65 27.09 15.94
C LYS A 255 -1.28 27.33 14.56
N HIS A 256 -1.93 26.34 13.94
CA HIS A 256 -2.47 26.41 12.58
C HIS A 256 -3.91 25.88 12.46
N LEU A 257 -4.70 26.06 13.53
CA LEU A 257 -6.01 25.43 13.76
C LEU A 257 -7.05 25.67 12.66
N GLY A 258 -6.91 26.75 11.88
CA GLY A 258 -7.77 27.06 10.73
C GLY A 258 -7.32 26.47 9.39
N MET A 259 -6.12 25.88 9.29
CA MET A 259 -5.53 25.41 8.03
C MET A 259 -5.27 23.89 7.97
N VAL A 260 -5.21 23.18 9.11
CA VAL A 260 -4.52 21.87 9.19
C VAL A 260 -5.43 20.64 9.31
N LEU A 261 -6.74 20.80 9.52
CA LEU A 261 -7.65 19.65 9.49
C LEU A 261 -8.68 19.81 8.37
N PRO A 262 -8.32 19.44 7.14
CA PRO A 262 -9.31 19.22 6.11
C PRO A 262 -10.28 18.14 6.61
N GLU A 263 -11.55 18.48 6.67
CA GLU A 263 -12.62 17.55 6.98
C GLU A 263 -12.87 16.64 5.77
N TYR A 264 -12.69 15.33 5.94
CA TYR A 264 -12.89 14.36 4.87
C TYR A 264 -14.31 13.77 4.92
N LEU A 265 -14.83 13.47 3.73
CA LEU A 265 -16.17 12.96 3.51
C LEU A 265 -16.23 11.44 3.65
N TYR A 266 -17.31 10.96 4.24
CA TYR A 266 -17.75 9.56 4.13
C TYR A 266 -18.29 9.30 2.71
N TYR A 267 -17.40 9.33 1.71
CA TYR A 267 -17.74 9.06 0.31
C TYR A 267 -17.93 7.56 0.07
N GLY A 268 -18.89 7.19 -0.79
CA GLY A 268 -19.20 5.79 -1.10
C GLY A 268 -20.34 5.20 -0.28
N ASN A 269 -20.45 3.86 -0.30
CA ASN A 269 -21.27 3.09 0.61
C ASN A 269 -20.44 2.71 1.84
N TRP A 270 -20.96 3.06 3.02
CA TRP A 270 -20.41 2.63 4.30
C TRP A 270 -21.30 1.53 4.88
N VAL A 271 -20.69 0.37 5.12
CA VAL A 271 -21.39 -0.85 5.51
C VAL A 271 -20.90 -1.27 6.88
N ARG A 272 -21.81 -1.19 7.85
CA ARG A 272 -21.55 -1.64 9.22
C ARG A 272 -21.59 -3.16 9.26
N LEU A 273 -20.59 -3.76 9.89
CA LEU A 273 -20.49 -5.19 10.19
C LEU A 273 -20.70 -5.36 11.70
N TYR A 274 -21.73 -6.12 12.08
CA TYR A 274 -22.04 -6.40 13.48
C TYR A 274 -22.71 -7.77 13.63
N THR A 275 -22.54 -8.36 14.80
CA THR A 275 -23.30 -9.53 15.25
C THR A 275 -24.46 -9.06 16.12
N VAL A 276 -25.61 -9.73 15.99
CA VAL A 276 -26.76 -9.51 16.87
C VAL A 276 -26.94 -10.78 17.70
N GLU A 277 -26.77 -10.66 19.01
CA GLU A 277 -27.25 -11.69 19.94
C GLU A 277 -28.79 -11.66 19.90
N ARG A 278 -29.41 -12.82 19.68
CA ARG A 278 -30.86 -12.92 19.51
C ARG A 278 -31.56 -12.88 20.86
N ASP A 279 -31.53 -11.74 21.53
CA ASP A 279 -32.38 -11.50 22.70
C ASP A 279 -33.83 -11.31 22.22
N HIS A 280 -34.68 -12.32 22.48
CA HIS A 280 -36.16 -12.26 22.44
C HIS A 280 -36.88 -12.41 21.09
N LEU A 281 -36.63 -13.50 20.35
CA LEU A 281 -37.62 -14.02 19.38
C LEU A 281 -38.09 -15.42 19.79
N ASP A 282 -39.28 -15.44 20.40
CA ASP A 282 -40.11 -16.58 20.83
C ASP A 282 -39.50 -17.59 21.82
N GLU A 283 -40.08 -17.64 23.02
CA GLU A 283 -39.78 -18.57 24.13
C GLU A 283 -39.96 -20.07 23.78
N ASN A 284 -40.40 -20.40 22.56
CA ASN A 284 -40.71 -21.76 22.14
C ASN A 284 -39.71 -22.39 21.17
N THR A 285 -38.61 -21.72 20.83
CA THR A 285 -37.57 -22.30 19.98
C THR A 285 -36.22 -22.33 20.68
N PHE A 286 -35.93 -23.45 21.35
CA PHE A 286 -34.58 -23.85 21.72
C PHE A 286 -33.76 -24.09 20.44
N PHE A 287 -33.07 -23.05 19.98
CA PHE A 287 -31.94 -23.19 19.09
C PHE A 287 -30.74 -22.50 19.73
N ASP A 288 -29.56 -23.13 19.62
CA ASP A 288 -28.27 -22.55 19.96
C ASP A 288 -28.18 -21.09 19.48
N PRO A 289 -27.47 -20.20 20.19
CA PRO A 289 -27.21 -18.84 19.73
C PRO A 289 -26.46 -18.90 18.40
N VAL A 290 -27.20 -18.84 17.29
CA VAL A 290 -26.63 -18.65 15.96
C VAL A 290 -26.40 -17.15 15.83
N GLU A 291 -25.14 -16.72 15.99
CA GLU A 291 -24.72 -15.37 15.64
C GLU A 291 -25.00 -15.15 14.14
N TYR A 292 -25.98 -14.33 13.80
CA TYR A 292 -26.22 -13.94 12.43
C TYR A 292 -25.37 -12.72 12.08
N LEU A 293 -24.67 -12.82 10.95
CA LEU A 293 -23.89 -11.74 10.39
C LEU A 293 -24.81 -10.71 9.75
N HIS A 294 -24.89 -9.52 10.33
CA HIS A 294 -25.68 -8.43 9.78
C HIS A 294 -24.78 -7.42 9.04
N THR A 295 -25.29 -6.95 7.90
CA THR A 295 -24.69 -5.83 7.16
C THR A 295 -25.72 -4.74 6.97
N GLU A 296 -25.37 -3.51 7.32
CA GLU A 296 -26.29 -2.38 7.23
C GLU A 296 -25.60 -1.19 6.57
N LYS A 297 -26.20 -0.70 5.48
CA LYS A 297 -25.76 0.56 4.86
C LYS A 297 -26.17 1.71 5.77
N THR A 298 -25.18 2.38 6.35
CA THR A 298 -25.38 3.41 7.37
C THR A 298 -24.41 4.56 7.15
N MET A 299 -24.80 5.76 7.56
CA MET A 299 -23.84 6.87 7.68
C MET A 299 -23.05 6.69 8.97
N PRO A 300 -21.71 6.51 8.93
CA PRO A 300 -20.93 6.23 10.14
C PRO A 300 -21.03 7.34 11.19
N THR A 301 -21.37 8.56 10.76
CA THR A 301 -21.59 9.74 11.61
C THR A 301 -22.62 9.49 12.71
N GLU A 302 -23.70 8.76 12.40
CA GLU A 302 -24.78 8.47 13.35
C GLU A 302 -24.28 7.55 14.47
N TYR A 303 -23.48 6.55 14.12
CA TYR A 303 -22.88 5.64 15.09
C TYR A 303 -21.78 6.30 15.92
N TYR A 304 -20.83 6.98 15.28
CA TYR A 304 -19.64 7.54 15.93
C TYR A 304 -19.91 8.75 16.85
N THR A 305 -21.12 9.30 16.82
CA THR A 305 -21.57 10.35 17.74
C THR A 305 -22.36 9.80 18.93
N GLY A 306 -22.79 8.54 18.89
CA GLY A 306 -23.59 7.87 19.92
C GLY A 306 -22.81 7.48 21.19
N GLU A 307 -23.54 7.30 22.30
CA GLU A 307 -22.96 6.92 23.60
C GLU A 307 -22.35 5.50 23.60
N ALA A 308 -22.89 4.59 22.78
CA ALA A 308 -22.34 3.23 22.64
C ALA A 308 -20.90 3.27 22.12
N PHE A 309 -20.63 4.04 21.06
CA PHE A 309 -19.28 4.21 20.53
C PHE A 309 -18.37 4.91 21.54
N LYS A 310 -18.83 6.00 22.19
CA LYS A 310 -18.04 6.68 23.24
C LYS A 310 -17.66 5.75 24.38
N THR A 311 -18.56 4.85 24.78
CA THR A 311 -18.31 3.86 25.85
C THR A 311 -17.25 2.86 25.42
N ARG A 312 -17.30 2.34 24.18
CA ARG A 312 -16.26 1.45 23.63
C ARG A 312 -14.91 2.15 23.51
N VAL A 313 -14.87 3.37 23.00
CA VAL A 313 -13.62 4.18 22.94
C VAL A 313 -13.05 4.42 24.34
N ARG A 314 -13.89 4.55 25.38
CA ARG A 314 -13.41 4.65 26.76
C ARG A 314 -12.85 3.33 27.32
N ALA A 315 -13.27 2.18 26.79
CA ALA A 315 -12.81 0.87 27.20
C ALA A 315 -11.45 0.48 26.57
N ILE A 316 -11.05 1.14 25.48
CA ILE A 316 -9.70 0.99 24.90
C ILE A 316 -8.70 1.67 25.83
N THR A 317 -7.82 0.88 26.44
CA THR A 317 -6.84 1.37 27.44
C THR A 317 -5.39 1.10 27.04
N SER A 318 -5.14 0.25 26.04
CA SER A 318 -3.82 -0.20 25.63
C SER A 318 -3.65 -0.33 24.11
N LEU A 319 -2.38 -0.44 23.66
CA LEU A 319 -2.06 -0.73 22.25
C LEU A 319 -2.73 -2.02 21.77
N ASP A 320 -2.64 -3.05 22.62
CA ASP A 320 -3.12 -4.38 22.30
C ASP A 320 -4.63 -4.35 22.10
N ASP A 321 -5.36 -3.53 22.87
CA ASP A 321 -6.78 -3.28 22.63
C ASP A 321 -7.00 -2.72 21.23
N VAL A 322 -6.21 -1.74 20.76
CA VAL A 322 -6.42 -1.19 19.41
C VAL A 322 -5.99 -2.16 18.32
N ILE A 323 -4.86 -2.85 18.48
CA ILE A 323 -4.43 -3.88 17.53
C ILE A 323 -5.52 -4.95 17.41
N LYS A 324 -6.16 -5.31 18.53
CA LYS A 324 -7.28 -6.26 18.54
C LYS A 324 -8.53 -5.68 17.89
N GLU A 325 -8.95 -4.46 18.25
CA GLU A 325 -10.21 -3.89 17.77
C GLU A 325 -10.14 -3.32 16.35
N HIS A 326 -8.94 -3.01 15.83
CA HIS A 326 -8.71 -2.57 14.45
C HIS A 326 -8.09 -3.67 13.57
N GLY A 327 -7.43 -4.67 14.14
CA GLY A 327 -6.71 -5.69 13.37
C GLY A 327 -7.62 -6.41 12.38
N VAL A 328 -7.20 -6.51 11.12
CA VAL A 328 -8.02 -7.14 10.06
C VAL A 328 -8.41 -8.59 10.42
N ALA A 329 -7.50 -9.35 11.04
CA ALA A 329 -7.76 -10.73 11.43
C ALA A 329 -8.70 -10.85 12.64
N SER A 330 -8.65 -9.90 13.57
CA SER A 330 -9.44 -9.93 14.81
C SER A 330 -10.79 -9.25 14.67
N ALA A 331 -10.83 -8.08 14.03
CA ALA A 331 -12.03 -7.27 13.87
C ALA A 331 -12.87 -7.67 12.65
N TYR A 332 -12.25 -8.07 11.54
CA TYR A 332 -12.97 -8.27 10.27
C TYR A 332 -13.09 -9.73 9.83
N ALA A 333 -12.09 -10.58 10.09
CA ALA A 333 -12.16 -12.00 9.70
C ALA A 333 -13.34 -12.80 10.29
N PRO A 334 -13.88 -12.49 11.49
CA PRO A 334 -15.11 -13.12 11.97
C PRO A 334 -16.31 -12.90 11.04
N TYR A 335 -16.27 -11.85 10.21
CA TYR A 335 -17.35 -11.50 9.30
C TYR A 335 -17.29 -12.22 7.95
N TYR A 336 -16.56 -13.34 7.88
CA TYR A 336 -16.50 -14.16 6.69
C TYR A 336 -17.89 -14.75 6.35
N ARG A 337 -18.31 -14.63 5.08
CA ARG A 337 -19.63 -15.11 4.62
C ARG A 337 -19.56 -16.59 4.31
N GLY A 338 -19.93 -17.44 5.27
CA GLY A 338 -19.81 -18.89 5.17
C GLY A 338 -20.68 -19.54 4.08
N ASP A 339 -21.73 -18.85 3.65
CA ASP A 339 -22.66 -19.24 2.58
C ASP A 339 -22.24 -18.75 1.18
N ALA A 340 -21.10 -18.04 1.06
CA ALA A 340 -20.60 -17.54 -0.20
C ALA A 340 -20.35 -18.68 -1.20
N VAL A 341 -21.01 -18.62 -2.36
CA VAL A 341 -20.89 -19.65 -3.39
C VAL A 341 -19.58 -19.45 -4.17
N THR A 342 -18.68 -20.43 -4.08
CA THR A 342 -17.48 -20.49 -4.93
C THR A 342 -17.85 -20.58 -6.41
N PRO A 343 -17.32 -19.70 -7.28
CA PRO A 343 -17.57 -19.77 -8.72
C PRO A 343 -17.10 -21.11 -9.30
N LYS A 344 -18.02 -21.85 -9.94
CA LYS A 344 -17.67 -23.05 -10.70
C LYS A 344 -17.28 -22.64 -12.12
N LEU A 345 -15.99 -22.72 -12.43
CA LEU A 345 -15.48 -22.44 -13.77
C LEU A 345 -15.61 -23.70 -14.65
N THR A 346 -16.10 -23.54 -15.87
CA THR A 346 -15.98 -24.56 -16.92
C THR A 346 -14.52 -24.76 -17.31
N ASN A 347 -14.19 -25.88 -17.97
CA ASN A 347 -12.82 -26.13 -18.45
C ASN A 347 -12.28 -24.99 -19.34
N ALA A 348 -13.13 -24.41 -20.19
CA ALA A 348 -12.77 -23.29 -21.04
C ALA A 348 -12.51 -22.00 -20.24
N GLU A 349 -13.30 -21.73 -19.21
CA GLU A 349 -13.09 -20.58 -18.32
C GLU A 349 -11.85 -20.77 -17.43
N GLN A 350 -11.55 -22.01 -17.02
CA GLN A 350 -10.34 -22.33 -16.29
C GLN A 350 -9.09 -22.07 -17.13
N GLN A 351 -9.08 -22.47 -18.40
CA GLN A 351 -7.98 -22.14 -19.33
C GLN A 351 -7.84 -20.63 -19.53
N LYS A 352 -8.96 -19.91 -19.71
CA LYS A 352 -8.94 -18.44 -19.77
C LYS A 352 -8.39 -17.81 -18.49
N SER A 353 -8.76 -18.35 -17.32
CA SER A 353 -8.26 -17.88 -16.02
C SER A 353 -6.75 -18.05 -15.91
N ILE A 354 -6.19 -19.18 -16.37
CA ILE A 354 -4.73 -19.40 -16.36
C ILE A 354 -4.02 -18.37 -17.25
N ILE A 355 -4.52 -18.17 -18.47
CA ILE A 355 -3.96 -17.17 -19.41
C ILE A 355 -4.06 -15.76 -18.82
N LEU A 356 -5.20 -15.42 -18.21
CA LEU A 356 -5.39 -14.13 -17.55
C LEU A 356 -4.41 -13.96 -16.39
N SER A 357 -4.22 -14.99 -15.54
CA SER A 357 -3.28 -14.97 -14.42
C SER A 357 -1.88 -14.62 -14.88
N SER A 358 -1.38 -15.24 -15.97
CA SER A 358 -0.06 -14.90 -16.53
C SER A 358 0.02 -13.45 -17.02
N LYS A 359 -1.04 -12.94 -17.66
CA LYS A 359 -1.09 -11.53 -18.10
C LYS A 359 -1.14 -10.56 -16.92
N VAL A 360 -1.86 -10.91 -15.86
CA VAL A 360 -1.94 -10.14 -14.62
C VAL A 360 -0.55 -10.06 -13.97
N THR A 361 0.16 -11.19 -13.88
CA THR A 361 1.53 -11.24 -13.37
C THR A 361 2.49 -10.37 -14.17
N LEU A 362 2.43 -10.43 -15.51
CA LEU A 362 3.26 -9.58 -16.37
C LEU A 362 2.93 -8.08 -16.22
N ALA A 363 1.64 -7.74 -16.18
CA ALA A 363 1.22 -6.36 -15.98
C ALA A 363 1.66 -5.84 -14.60
N ALA A 364 1.48 -6.64 -13.54
CA ALA A 364 1.93 -6.29 -12.19
C ALA A 364 3.44 -6.04 -12.17
N ALA A 365 4.24 -6.94 -12.75
CA ALA A 365 5.69 -6.77 -12.83
C ALA A 365 6.13 -5.51 -13.60
N GLN A 366 5.37 -5.10 -14.62
CA GLN A 366 5.71 -3.95 -15.46
C GLN A 366 5.25 -2.60 -14.89
N TYR A 367 4.07 -2.57 -14.25
CA TYR A 367 3.38 -1.33 -13.89
C TYR A 367 3.35 -1.02 -12.40
N LEU A 368 3.61 -2.00 -11.53
CA LEU A 368 3.83 -1.70 -10.12
C LEU A 368 5.12 -0.89 -9.97
N GLY A 369 5.03 0.20 -9.21
CA GLY A 369 6.17 1.02 -8.90
C GLY A 369 7.22 0.17 -8.18
N THR A 370 8.46 0.19 -8.67
CA THR A 370 9.57 -0.46 -7.99
C THR A 370 9.66 0.06 -6.56
N VAL A 371 10.19 -0.76 -5.64
CA VAL A 371 10.56 -0.26 -4.32
C VAL A 371 11.58 0.83 -4.55
N GLY A 372 11.13 2.08 -4.58
CA GLY A 372 12.01 3.22 -4.51
C GLY A 372 12.81 3.02 -3.24
N MET A 373 14.11 2.82 -3.39
CA MET A 373 14.99 2.77 -2.24
C MET A 373 14.76 4.05 -1.45
N VAL A 374 14.33 3.92 -0.19
CA VAL A 374 14.20 5.08 0.71
C VAL A 374 15.53 5.81 0.64
N LYS A 375 15.50 7.13 0.41
CA LYS A 375 16.71 7.92 0.10
C LYS A 375 17.78 7.73 1.17
N GLU A 376 17.34 7.53 2.41
CA GLU A 376 18.13 7.26 3.61
C GLU A 376 18.77 5.86 3.59
N SER A 377 18.11 4.88 2.98
CA SER A 377 18.60 3.50 2.84
C SER A 377 19.67 3.35 1.77
N LEU A 378 19.71 4.25 0.77
CA LEU A 378 20.73 4.20 -0.28
C LEU A 378 22.13 4.37 0.29
N ALA A 379 22.35 5.38 1.14
CA ALA A 379 23.64 5.61 1.77
C ALA A 379 24.07 4.41 2.63
N VAL A 380 23.14 3.86 3.43
CA VAL A 380 23.43 2.69 4.29
C VAL A 380 23.75 1.44 3.47
N ARG A 381 23.01 1.17 2.39
CA ARG A 381 23.23 0.00 1.53
C ARG A 381 24.49 0.14 0.68
N LEU A 382 24.79 1.34 0.17
CA LEU A 382 26.07 1.63 -0.49
C LEU A 382 27.23 1.42 0.48
N ASN A 383 27.14 1.94 1.70
CA ASN A 383 28.17 1.72 2.73
C ASN A 383 28.36 0.23 3.02
N ARG A 384 27.29 -0.54 3.20
CA ARG A 384 27.38 -2.01 3.38
C ARG A 384 28.00 -2.71 2.18
N ALA A 385 27.66 -2.30 0.96
CA ALA A 385 28.21 -2.86 -0.26
C ALA A 385 29.71 -2.54 -0.41
N ILE A 386 30.13 -1.32 -0.06
CA ILE A 386 31.54 -0.90 -0.04
C ILE A 386 32.30 -1.71 1.00
N THR A 387 31.79 -1.81 2.24
CA THR A 387 32.42 -2.63 3.28
C THR A 387 32.52 -4.09 2.85
N ALA A 388 31.46 -4.65 2.27
CA ALA A 388 31.49 -6.02 1.75
C ALA A 388 32.51 -6.19 0.61
N ALA A 389 32.61 -5.23 -0.31
CA ALA A 389 33.60 -5.25 -1.39
C ALA A 389 35.04 -5.22 -0.87
N VAL A 390 35.32 -4.39 0.16
CA VAL A 390 36.63 -4.35 0.82
C VAL A 390 36.95 -5.72 1.43
N VAL A 391 36.03 -6.25 2.24
CA VAL A 391 36.21 -7.53 2.92
C VAL A 391 36.43 -8.66 1.91
N THR A 392 35.54 -8.86 0.95
CA THR A 392 35.65 -9.98 0.02
C THR A 392 36.91 -9.88 -0.85
N LYS A 393 37.28 -8.67 -1.29
CA LYS A 393 38.49 -8.44 -2.08
C LYS A 393 39.77 -8.73 -1.30
N THR A 394 39.81 -8.41 0.00
CA THR A 394 40.96 -8.79 0.86
C THR A 394 41.11 -10.31 1.02
N PHE A 395 40.04 -11.08 0.80
CA PHE A 395 40.06 -12.55 0.74
C PHE A 395 40.18 -13.11 -0.69
N GLY A 396 40.40 -12.26 -1.70
CA GLY A 396 40.54 -12.66 -3.10
C GLY A 396 39.23 -12.90 -3.86
N ASP A 397 38.08 -12.49 -3.31
CA ASP A 397 36.78 -12.53 -4.00
C ASP A 397 36.35 -11.13 -4.48
N ASP A 398 36.50 -10.93 -5.80
CA ASP A 398 36.27 -9.65 -6.47
C ASP A 398 34.80 -9.42 -6.88
N ARG A 399 33.89 -10.39 -6.71
CA ARG A 399 32.52 -10.33 -7.27
C ARG A 399 31.73 -9.09 -6.83
N ILE A 400 31.83 -8.70 -5.56
CA ILE A 400 31.12 -7.53 -5.04
C ILE A 400 31.79 -6.23 -5.54
N CYS A 401 33.12 -6.22 -5.65
CA CYS A 401 33.86 -5.10 -6.21
C CYS A 401 33.50 -4.88 -7.70
N GLU A 402 33.40 -5.96 -8.48
CA GLU A 402 32.97 -5.93 -9.89
C GLU A 402 31.53 -5.42 -10.03
N ALA A 403 30.62 -5.87 -9.15
CA ALA A 403 29.26 -5.36 -9.12
C ALA A 403 29.21 -3.86 -8.82
N PHE A 404 30.09 -3.37 -7.94
CA PHE A 404 30.18 -1.94 -7.61
C PHE A 404 30.73 -1.11 -8.78
N VAL A 405 31.71 -1.64 -9.52
CA VAL A 405 32.20 -1.03 -10.77
C VAL A 405 31.08 -0.93 -11.81
N ALA A 406 30.28 -1.98 -11.97
CA ALA A 406 29.15 -1.98 -12.90
C ALA A 406 28.08 -0.94 -12.52
N VAL A 407 27.79 -0.78 -11.23
CA VAL A 407 26.87 0.26 -10.74
C VAL A 407 27.42 1.65 -11.03
N ALA A 408 28.72 1.89 -10.80
CA ALA A 408 29.33 3.19 -11.08
C ALA A 408 29.27 3.55 -12.57
N ALA A 409 29.54 2.59 -13.47
CA ALA A 409 29.40 2.80 -14.91
C ALA A 409 27.95 3.13 -15.31
N ALA A 410 26.96 2.49 -14.67
CA ALA A 410 25.55 2.79 -14.91
C ALA A 410 25.15 4.19 -14.40
N VAL A 411 25.68 4.62 -13.25
CA VAL A 411 25.48 5.97 -12.72
C VAL A 411 26.12 7.03 -13.63
N GLU A 412 27.33 6.78 -14.11
CA GLU A 412 28.02 7.65 -15.06
C GLU A 412 27.20 7.83 -16.34
N ALA A 413 26.73 6.73 -16.94
CA ALA A 413 25.90 6.76 -18.14
C ALA A 413 24.56 7.49 -17.92
N TYR A 414 23.94 7.30 -16.74
CA TYR A 414 22.73 8.01 -16.36
C TYR A 414 22.96 9.52 -16.23
N LEU A 415 24.02 9.93 -15.55
CA LEU A 415 24.37 11.33 -15.35
C LEU A 415 24.77 12.01 -16.67
N ASP A 416 25.55 11.34 -17.52
CA ASP A 416 25.91 11.85 -18.85
C ASP A 416 24.65 12.11 -19.69
N THR A 417 23.72 11.14 -19.71
CA THR A 417 22.44 11.28 -20.42
C THR A 417 21.60 12.43 -19.84
N GLY A 418 21.48 12.51 -18.51
CA GLY A 418 20.71 13.55 -17.83
C GLY A 418 21.26 14.96 -18.07
N LEU A 419 22.57 15.13 -17.93
CA LEU A 419 23.26 16.40 -18.20
C LEU A 419 23.20 16.78 -19.68
N ALA A 420 23.24 15.80 -20.58
CA ALA A 420 23.06 16.01 -22.01
C ALA A 420 21.63 16.48 -22.37
N LEU A 421 20.61 16.02 -21.66
CA LEU A 421 19.21 16.43 -21.86
C LEU A 421 18.90 17.82 -21.28
N LEU A 422 19.66 18.27 -20.29
CA LEU A 422 19.53 19.62 -19.69
C LEU A 422 20.22 20.72 -20.52
N LYS A 423 20.76 20.39 -21.70
CA LYS A 423 21.36 21.37 -22.61
C LYS A 423 20.29 22.37 -23.10
N PRO A 424 20.53 23.69 -22.98
CA PRO A 424 19.78 24.67 -23.75
C PRO A 424 20.00 24.41 -25.25
N ALA A 425 18.97 24.60 -26.08
CA ALA A 425 19.09 24.48 -27.54
C ALA A 425 20.19 25.42 -28.06
N ALA A 426 21.32 24.86 -28.48
CA ALA A 426 22.52 25.60 -28.86
C ALA A 426 22.56 25.81 -30.38
N THR A 427 22.62 27.06 -30.83
CA THR A 427 22.87 27.41 -32.25
C THR A 427 24.36 27.27 -32.57
N ASN A 428 24.69 26.34 -33.47
CA ASN A 428 25.89 26.01 -34.27
C ASN A 428 27.33 26.34 -33.80
N ASN A 429 27.58 27.35 -32.95
CA ASN A 429 28.90 27.64 -32.35
C ASN A 429 28.94 27.45 -30.82
N THR A 430 27.86 26.94 -30.22
CA THR A 430 27.73 26.72 -28.76
C THR A 430 27.76 25.25 -28.34
N GLU A 431 27.75 24.30 -29.29
CA GLU A 431 27.69 22.87 -28.98
C GLU A 431 29.00 22.34 -28.38
N VAL A 432 30.16 22.65 -28.97
CA VAL A 432 31.46 22.16 -28.47
C VAL A 432 31.72 22.62 -27.03
N THR A 433 31.36 23.87 -26.70
CA THR A 433 31.47 24.41 -25.34
C THR A 433 30.45 23.80 -24.38
N ALA A 434 29.26 23.41 -24.88
CA ALA A 434 28.25 22.73 -24.08
C ALA A 434 28.65 21.27 -23.75
N TYR A 435 29.25 20.53 -24.69
CA TYR A 435 29.77 19.18 -24.44
C TYR A 435 30.94 19.21 -23.45
N ALA A 436 31.87 20.17 -23.59
CA ALA A 436 32.96 20.33 -22.63
C ALA A 436 32.47 20.66 -21.22
N LYS A 437 31.41 21.47 -21.08
CA LYS A 437 30.78 21.77 -19.79
C LYS A 437 30.06 20.57 -19.18
N VAL A 438 29.38 19.76 -20.00
CA VAL A 438 28.75 18.51 -19.53
C VAL A 438 29.81 17.52 -19.04
N ALA A 439 30.90 17.35 -19.81
CA ALA A 439 32.01 16.48 -19.39
C ALA A 439 32.65 16.95 -18.07
N GLN A 440 32.88 18.26 -17.91
CA GLN A 440 33.43 18.83 -16.68
C GLN A 440 32.48 18.66 -15.49
N GLN A 441 31.16 18.80 -15.69
CA GLN A 441 30.16 18.59 -14.64
C GLN A 441 30.03 17.11 -14.28
N LEU A 442 30.08 16.22 -15.27
CA LEU A 442 30.08 14.77 -15.05
C LEU A 442 31.30 14.34 -14.24
N GLU A 443 32.49 14.80 -14.61
CA GLU A 443 33.75 14.54 -13.88
C GLU A 443 33.64 15.02 -12.43
N ALA A 444 33.14 16.24 -12.20
CA ALA A 444 32.94 16.76 -10.85
C ALA A 444 31.92 15.93 -10.03
N CYS A 445 30.84 15.45 -10.65
CA CYS A 445 29.84 14.61 -9.98
C CYS A 445 30.38 13.21 -9.65
N MET A 446 31.24 12.66 -10.52
CA MET A 446 31.77 11.30 -10.41
C MET A 446 33.06 11.22 -9.58
N GLN A 447 33.73 12.34 -9.30
CA GLN A 447 35.05 12.37 -8.65
C GLN A 447 35.14 11.52 -7.39
N ALA A 448 34.20 11.68 -6.44
CA ALA A 448 34.20 10.93 -5.19
C ALA A 448 34.03 9.41 -5.41
N LEU A 449 33.21 9.02 -6.39
CA LEU A 449 32.99 7.61 -6.73
C LEU A 449 34.21 7.02 -7.45
N ASN A 450 34.84 7.79 -8.34
CA ASN A 450 36.07 7.38 -9.04
C ASN A 450 37.24 7.19 -8.07
N ASP A 451 37.38 8.09 -7.08
CA ASP A 451 38.40 7.97 -6.03
C ASP A 451 38.17 6.72 -5.17
N LEU A 452 36.91 6.41 -4.84
CA LEU A 452 36.55 5.19 -4.12
C LEU A 452 36.86 3.93 -4.95
N LEU A 453 36.50 3.88 -6.22
CA LEU A 453 36.80 2.76 -7.12
C LEU A 453 38.30 2.53 -7.26
N LYS A 454 39.09 3.61 -7.35
CA LYS A 454 40.54 3.54 -7.41
C LYS A 454 41.13 2.95 -6.11
N ARG A 455 40.60 3.35 -4.95
CA ARG A 455 41.00 2.78 -3.65
C ARG A 455 40.66 1.29 -3.55
N LEU A 456 39.44 0.90 -3.95
CA LEU A 456 39.01 -0.49 -3.99
C LEU A 456 39.89 -1.33 -4.95
N GLY A 457 40.19 -0.81 -6.14
CA GLY A 457 41.04 -1.49 -7.13
C GLY A 457 42.48 -1.73 -6.66
N ASN A 458 42.98 -0.92 -5.73
CA ASN A 458 44.33 -1.06 -5.17
C ASN A 458 44.41 -2.04 -3.99
N LEU A 459 43.28 -2.57 -3.49
CA LEU A 459 43.28 -3.58 -2.45
C LEU A 459 43.85 -4.89 -3.01
N LYS A 460 44.85 -5.44 -2.31
CA LYS A 460 45.45 -6.73 -2.62
C LYS A 460 44.95 -7.78 -1.64
N PRO A 461 44.81 -9.05 -2.07
CA PRO A 461 44.53 -10.15 -1.15
C PRO A 461 45.64 -10.24 -0.09
N SER A 462 45.26 -10.44 1.17
CA SER A 462 46.23 -10.68 2.24
C SER A 462 46.75 -12.11 2.15
N GLU A 463 48.07 -12.31 2.30
CA GLU A 463 48.67 -13.64 2.41
C GLU A 463 48.42 -14.28 3.79
N GLU A 464 48.08 -13.47 4.80
CA GLU A 464 47.66 -13.96 6.11
C GLU A 464 46.12 -13.99 6.20
N LEU A 465 45.55 -15.19 6.31
CA LEU A 465 44.14 -15.46 6.63
C LEU A 465 43.76 -15.06 8.08
N LYS A 466 44.35 -14.00 8.62
CA LYS A 466 43.84 -13.31 9.82
C LYS A 466 43.20 -12.04 9.33
N GLY A 467 41.87 -11.99 9.42
CA GLY A 467 41.09 -10.80 9.06
C GLY A 467 41.66 -9.59 9.76
N ASP A 468 42.31 -8.73 8.99
CA ASP A 468 42.91 -7.50 9.49
C ASP A 468 41.77 -6.50 9.74
N MET A 469 41.13 -6.67 10.89
CA MET A 469 40.08 -5.79 11.40
C MET A 469 40.59 -4.34 11.58
N GLU A 470 41.91 -4.16 11.67
CA GLU A 470 42.58 -2.86 11.79
C GLU A 470 42.58 -2.13 10.43
N ALA A 471 42.81 -2.85 9.33
CA ALA A 471 42.64 -2.33 7.97
C ALA A 471 41.17 -1.95 7.66
N LEU A 472 40.21 -2.74 8.16
CA LEU A 472 38.78 -2.45 8.06
C LEU A 472 38.38 -1.19 8.84
N HIS A 473 38.90 -1.05 10.07
CA HIS A 473 38.67 0.13 10.92
C HIS A 473 39.29 1.39 10.31
N THR A 474 40.54 1.31 9.85
CA THR A 474 41.27 2.43 9.24
C THR A 474 40.60 2.88 7.94
N PHE A 475 40.11 1.94 7.11
CA PHE A 475 39.34 2.28 5.92
C PHE A 475 38.00 2.94 6.27
N ASN A 476 37.25 2.41 7.25
CA ASN A 476 35.98 3.00 7.66
C ASN A 476 36.16 4.41 8.25
N GLU A 477 37.14 4.63 9.13
CA GLU A 477 37.42 5.97 9.68
C GLU A 477 37.87 6.97 8.62
N SER A 478 38.67 6.53 7.63
CA SER A 478 39.24 7.43 6.61
C SER A 478 38.29 7.75 5.45
N ASN A 479 37.14 7.05 5.34
CA ASN A 479 36.27 7.12 4.16
C ASN A 479 34.78 7.27 4.48
N ILE A 480 34.34 6.93 5.70
CA ILE A 480 32.92 6.96 6.11
C ILE A 480 32.66 8.02 7.20
N GLY A 481 33.69 8.40 7.97
CA GLY A 481 33.61 9.44 9.01
C GLY A 481 33.41 10.85 8.49
#